data_AF-A0A7X9J9Y5-F1
#
_entry.id   AF-A0A7X9J9Y5-F1
#
_cell.length_a   1.000
_cell.length_b   1.000
_cell.length_c   1.000
_cell.angle_alpha   90.00
_cell.angle_beta   90.00
_cell.angle_gamma   90.00
#
_symmetry.space_group_name_H-M   'P 1'
#
loop_
_entity.id
_entity.type
_entity.pdbx_description
1 polymer ?
#
loop_
_entity_poly.entity_id
_entity_poly.type
_entity_poly.pdbx_seq_one_letter_code
_entity_poly.pdbx_strand_id
1 'polypeptide(L)'
;MNTKFVKVFGLIVVATMLLAACGQAATTAAPVATTAAATTAAPTEVATTAAPTAAAATIDCGEAKAGDSLTLVYQWSGSEEESFNTILKPFEDACGVTVTAQSTRDDAVLDTMVKSTPPDVLFWPNLSPMKLYTDKLMALDTVSANKDNYASFWMDMGSVDGKWVAIPVKVDVKSIIWYSPTQFAAFGYQVPTTFDELNTLVEKMVADGNVPWSMGFNNGGAADGWTGTDFVQDILLATK
;
A
#
# COMPACT_ATOMS: atom_id res chain seq x y z
N MET A 1 -16.38 24.58 -56.41
CA MET A 1 -16.40 25.11 -55.02
C MET A 1 -15.68 26.45 -55.03
N ASN A 2 -16.39 27.55 -54.71
CA ASN A 2 -15.92 28.90 -54.99
C ASN A 2 -14.86 29.33 -53.95
N THR A 3 -13.61 29.55 -54.38
CA THR A 3 -12.44 29.80 -53.51
C THR A 3 -12.56 31.07 -52.67
N LYS A 4 -13.43 32.00 -53.07
CA LYS A 4 -13.79 33.18 -52.26
C LYS A 4 -14.61 32.80 -51.02
N PHE A 5 -15.46 31.78 -51.10
CA PHE A 5 -16.32 31.34 -50.00
C PHE A 5 -15.49 30.65 -48.89
N VAL A 6 -14.49 29.85 -49.29
CA VAL A 6 -13.58 29.17 -48.34
C VAL A 6 -12.69 30.17 -47.59
N LYS A 7 -12.23 31.24 -48.25
CA LYS A 7 -11.41 32.28 -47.62
C LYS A 7 -12.21 33.14 -46.64
N VAL A 8 -13.46 33.47 -46.96
CA VAL A 8 -14.33 34.26 -46.07
C VAL A 8 -14.77 33.42 -44.86
N PHE A 9 -15.09 32.13 -45.04
CA PHE A 9 -15.46 31.26 -43.93
C PHE A 9 -14.27 30.94 -43.02
N GLY A 10 -13.07 30.75 -43.58
CA GLY A 10 -11.84 30.55 -42.80
C GLY A 10 -11.46 31.76 -41.94
N LEU A 11 -11.68 32.99 -42.43
CA LEU A 11 -11.36 34.20 -41.66
C LEU A 11 -12.32 34.41 -40.48
N ILE A 12 -13.59 33.99 -40.60
CA ILE A 12 -14.61 34.12 -39.55
C ILE A 12 -14.39 33.10 -38.42
N VAL A 13 -13.89 31.90 -38.73
CA VAL A 13 -13.56 30.87 -37.72
C VAL A 13 -12.30 31.24 -36.92
N VAL A 14 -11.31 31.88 -37.54
CA VAL A 14 -10.11 32.36 -36.83
C VAL A 14 -10.42 33.59 -35.97
N ALA A 15 -11.31 34.48 -36.42
CA ALA A 15 -11.72 35.65 -35.64
C ALA A 15 -12.56 35.30 -34.41
N THR A 16 -13.30 34.18 -34.43
CA THR A 16 -14.09 33.72 -33.27
C THR A 16 -13.28 33.00 -32.21
N MET A 17 -12.11 32.42 -32.55
CA MET A 17 -11.20 31.82 -31.57
C MET A 17 -10.35 32.85 -30.79
N LEU A 18 -10.25 34.10 -31.25
CA LEU A 18 -9.45 35.15 -30.60
C LEU A 18 -10.23 35.99 -29.56
N LEU A 19 -11.56 35.87 -29.49
CA LEU A 19 -12.40 36.62 -28.54
C LEU A 19 -12.76 35.86 -27.23
N ALA A 20 -12.33 34.60 -27.07
CA ALA A 20 -12.55 33.82 -25.85
C ALA A 20 -11.39 33.90 -24.82
N ALA A 21 -10.34 34.68 -25.10
CA ALA A 21 -9.12 34.73 -24.29
C ALA A 21 -9.08 35.87 -23.24
N CYS A 22 -10.19 36.60 -23.05
CA CYS A 22 -10.32 37.60 -21.98
C CYS A 22 -11.51 37.26 -21.08
N GLY A 23 -11.36 36.21 -20.27
CA GLY A 23 -12.25 35.90 -19.15
C GLY A 23 -11.59 36.32 -17.83
N GLN A 24 -12.35 37.06 -17.01
CA GLN A 24 -11.99 37.60 -15.70
C GLN A 24 -11.01 36.73 -14.89
N ALA A 25 -9.90 37.35 -14.46
CA ALA A 25 -9.14 36.87 -13.32
C ALA A 25 -10.07 36.82 -12.10
N ALA A 26 -10.34 35.62 -11.61
CA ALA A 26 -11.04 35.40 -10.36
C ALA A 26 -10.26 36.06 -9.22
N THR A 27 -10.94 36.91 -8.47
CA THR A 27 -10.44 37.54 -7.25
C THR A 27 -10.14 36.44 -6.23
N THR A 28 -8.86 36.08 -6.09
CA THR A 28 -8.39 35.21 -5.02
C THR A 28 -8.65 35.91 -3.69
N ALA A 29 -9.60 35.39 -2.92
CA ALA A 29 -9.79 35.81 -1.53
C ALA A 29 -8.49 35.56 -0.76
N ALA A 30 -8.02 36.59 -0.07
CA ALA A 30 -6.84 36.52 0.77
C ALA A 30 -7.01 35.44 1.87
N PRO A 31 -5.96 34.69 2.23
CA PRO A 31 -6.04 33.76 3.33
C PRO A 31 -6.23 34.53 4.64
N VAL A 32 -7.25 34.15 5.40
CA VAL A 32 -7.48 34.63 6.76
C VAL A 32 -6.30 34.17 7.62
N ALA A 33 -5.58 35.13 8.19
CA ALA A 33 -4.51 34.89 9.13
C ALA A 33 -5.06 34.09 10.32
N THR A 34 -4.66 32.82 10.43
CA THR A 34 -4.90 32.01 11.62
C THR A 34 -3.89 32.44 12.67
N THR A 35 -4.38 33.07 13.73
CA THR A 35 -3.61 33.44 14.91
C THR A 35 -3.00 32.17 15.52
N ALA A 36 -1.67 32.10 15.56
CA ALA A 36 -0.95 31.04 16.25
C ALA A 36 -1.25 31.12 17.75
N ALA A 37 -2.05 30.19 18.26
CA ALA A 37 -2.18 29.96 19.69
C ALA A 37 -0.90 29.27 20.19
N ALA A 38 -0.31 29.84 21.23
CA ALA A 38 0.94 29.43 21.83
C ALA A 38 0.88 27.98 22.33
N THR A 39 1.76 27.14 21.80
CA THR A 39 1.99 25.78 22.28
C THR A 39 2.65 25.85 23.65
N THR A 40 1.88 25.52 24.69
CA THR A 40 2.43 25.25 26.02
C THR A 40 2.96 23.83 25.99
N ALA A 41 4.29 23.67 26.02
CA ALA A 41 4.95 22.37 26.06
C ALA A 41 4.68 21.69 27.41
N ALA A 42 3.91 20.59 27.40
CA ALA A 42 3.87 19.64 28.50
C ALA A 42 4.97 18.58 28.27
N PRO A 43 5.63 18.07 29.32
CA PRO A 43 6.77 17.19 29.18
C PRO A 43 6.29 15.78 28.80
N THR A 44 6.66 15.34 27.58
CA THR A 44 6.52 13.95 27.16
C THR A 44 7.63 13.14 27.81
N GLU A 45 7.30 12.43 28.89
CA GLU A 45 8.14 11.37 29.44
C GLU A 45 8.02 10.16 28.50
N VAL A 46 8.93 10.10 27.52
CA VAL A 46 9.08 8.92 26.66
C VAL A 46 9.73 7.84 27.52
N ALA A 47 8.93 6.87 27.98
CA ALA A 47 9.44 5.63 28.49
C ALA A 47 10.15 4.90 27.33
N THR A 48 11.46 5.12 27.21
CA THR A 48 12.33 4.35 26.31
C THR A 48 12.33 2.91 26.79
N THR A 49 11.46 2.10 26.22
CA THR A 49 11.59 0.65 26.30
C THR A 49 12.83 0.31 25.48
N ALA A 50 13.91 -0.05 26.16
CA ALA A 50 15.13 -0.48 25.50
C ALA A 50 14.79 -1.64 24.56
N ALA A 51 15.05 -1.46 23.26
CA ALA A 51 15.03 -2.55 22.31
C ALA A 51 15.97 -3.65 22.84
N PRO A 52 15.55 -4.92 22.87
CA PRO A 52 16.46 -5.97 23.28
C PRO A 52 17.66 -5.92 22.34
N THR A 53 18.85 -5.81 22.91
CA THR A 53 20.09 -5.95 22.16
C THR A 53 20.09 -7.35 21.57
N ALA A 54 19.67 -7.46 20.32
CA ALA A 54 19.82 -8.69 19.56
C ALA A 54 21.33 -8.96 19.52
N ALA A 55 21.76 -10.01 20.21
CA ALA A 55 23.07 -10.58 19.98
C ALA A 55 23.21 -10.74 18.47
N ALA A 56 24.32 -10.25 17.89
CA ALA A 56 24.57 -10.32 16.46
C ALA A 56 24.50 -11.79 16.03
N ALA A 57 23.34 -12.21 15.53
CA ALA A 57 23.16 -13.52 14.95
C ALA A 57 24.10 -13.57 13.75
N THR A 58 24.99 -14.55 13.73
CA THR A 58 25.80 -14.82 12.54
C THR A 58 24.86 -15.10 11.38
N ILE A 59 24.96 -14.29 10.31
CA ILE A 59 24.18 -14.48 9.10
C ILE A 59 24.64 -15.79 8.45
N ASP A 60 23.69 -16.72 8.28
CA ASP A 60 23.92 -17.96 7.55
C ASP A 60 23.75 -17.68 6.05
N CYS A 61 24.84 -17.83 5.29
CA CYS A 61 24.84 -17.63 3.85
C CYS A 61 24.40 -18.88 3.07
N GLY A 62 24.15 -20.01 3.75
CA GLY A 62 23.80 -21.27 3.11
C GLY A 62 24.82 -21.66 2.03
N GLU A 63 24.33 -21.85 0.81
CA GLU A 63 25.14 -22.23 -0.36
C GLU A 63 25.60 -21.03 -1.22
N ALA A 64 25.26 -19.80 -0.82
CA ALA A 64 25.57 -18.60 -1.58
C ALA A 64 27.09 -18.37 -1.66
N LYS A 65 27.55 -17.91 -2.82
CA LYS A 65 28.95 -17.60 -3.09
C LYS A 65 29.11 -16.12 -3.38
N ALA A 66 30.26 -15.57 -2.98
CA ALA A 66 30.61 -14.21 -3.32
C ALA A 66 30.58 -14.01 -4.84
N GLY A 67 29.85 -13.00 -5.30
CA GLY A 67 29.60 -12.71 -6.71
C GLY A 67 28.27 -13.24 -7.25
N ASP A 68 27.53 -14.06 -6.50
CA ASP A 68 26.17 -14.47 -6.90
C ASP A 68 25.22 -13.26 -6.89
N SER A 69 24.21 -13.31 -7.77
CA SER A 69 23.19 -12.26 -7.89
C SER A 69 21.79 -12.85 -7.89
N LEU A 70 20.85 -12.20 -7.20
CA LEU A 70 19.43 -12.55 -7.21
C LEU A 70 18.56 -11.35 -7.60
N THR A 71 17.46 -11.62 -8.28
CA THR A 71 16.43 -10.65 -8.63
C THR A 71 15.25 -10.78 -7.69
N LEU A 72 14.83 -9.65 -7.14
CA LEU A 72 13.77 -9.58 -6.13
C LEU A 72 12.75 -8.52 -6.52
N VAL A 73 11.49 -8.91 -6.59
CA VAL A 73 10.39 -7.98 -6.86
C VAL A 73 9.45 -7.89 -5.66
N TYR A 74 9.16 -6.66 -5.23
CA TYR A 74 8.27 -6.35 -4.11
C TYR A 74 7.34 -5.16 -4.40
N GLN A 75 6.48 -4.78 -3.45
CA GLN A 75 5.43 -3.77 -3.64
C GLN A 75 5.53 -2.56 -2.70
N TRP A 76 6.42 -2.63 -1.72
CA TRP A 76 6.65 -1.57 -0.75
C TRP A 76 7.31 -0.36 -1.40
N SER A 77 7.03 0.83 -0.89
CA SER A 77 7.51 2.10 -1.43
C SER A 77 7.74 3.11 -0.30
N GLY A 78 8.54 4.15 -0.55
CA GLY A 78 8.81 5.19 0.44
C GLY A 78 9.56 4.63 1.66
N SER A 79 9.18 5.03 2.87
CA SER A 79 9.89 4.62 4.10
C SER A 79 9.87 3.10 4.35
N GLU A 80 8.85 2.40 3.88
CA GLU A 80 8.77 0.93 3.99
C GLU A 80 9.80 0.26 3.09
N GLU A 81 9.97 0.77 1.87
CA GLU A 81 11.00 0.31 0.93
C GLU A 81 12.41 0.62 1.43
N GLU A 82 12.65 1.82 1.96
CA GLU A 82 13.93 2.19 2.57
C GLU A 82 14.29 1.23 3.72
N SER A 83 13.31 0.91 4.56
CA SER A 83 13.48 -0.03 5.67
C SER A 83 13.76 -1.44 5.16
N PHE A 84 13.05 -1.89 4.12
CA PHE A 84 13.25 -3.20 3.53
C PHE A 84 14.65 -3.33 2.90
N ASN A 85 15.10 -2.34 2.15
CA ASN A 85 16.44 -2.37 1.55
C ASN A 85 17.55 -2.34 2.62
N THR A 86 17.28 -1.71 3.78
CA THR A 86 18.19 -1.76 4.93
C THR A 86 18.35 -3.16 5.51
N ILE A 87 17.31 -4.01 5.48
CA ILE A 87 17.42 -5.39 5.99
C ILE A 87 18.13 -6.35 5.02
N LEU A 88 18.18 -6.02 3.73
CA LEU A 88 18.91 -6.81 2.72
C LEU A 88 20.42 -6.60 2.82
N LYS A 89 20.84 -5.37 3.16
CA LYS A 89 22.25 -4.98 3.16
C LYS A 89 23.17 -5.85 4.03
N PRO A 90 22.80 -6.23 5.28
CA PRO A 90 23.62 -7.14 6.08
C PRO A 90 23.84 -8.49 5.41
N PHE A 91 22.84 -9.02 4.70
CA PHE A 91 22.95 -10.29 3.96
C PHE A 91 23.89 -10.16 2.77
N GLU A 92 23.75 -9.08 1.98
CA GLU A 92 24.67 -8.79 0.87
C GLU A 92 26.12 -8.64 1.34
N ASP A 93 26.34 -7.85 2.40
CA ASP A 93 27.67 -7.58 2.94
C ASP A 93 28.32 -8.83 3.55
N ALA A 94 27.54 -9.67 4.24
CA ALA A 94 28.05 -10.89 4.87
C ALA A 94 28.33 -12.02 3.87
N CYS A 95 27.47 -12.18 2.85
CA CYS A 95 27.55 -13.30 1.91
C CYS A 95 28.24 -12.94 0.58
N GLY A 96 28.53 -11.64 0.36
CA GLY A 96 29.18 -11.16 -0.86
C GLY A 96 28.29 -11.28 -2.09
N VAL A 97 26.97 -11.28 -1.92
CA VAL A 97 25.98 -11.41 -2.99
C VAL A 97 25.36 -10.06 -3.35
N THR A 98 24.70 -9.99 -4.51
CA THR A 98 23.95 -8.80 -4.94
C THR A 98 22.46 -9.12 -5.03
N VAL A 99 21.60 -8.31 -4.42
CA VAL A 99 20.16 -8.35 -4.56
C VAL A 99 19.70 -7.20 -5.46
N THR A 100 19.33 -7.53 -6.69
CA THR A 100 18.70 -6.57 -7.61
C THR A 100 17.22 -6.48 -7.28
N ALA A 101 16.88 -5.53 -6.41
CA ALA A 101 15.53 -5.34 -5.89
C ALA A 101 14.76 -4.28 -6.71
N GLN A 102 13.49 -4.57 -7.05
CA GLN A 102 12.61 -3.64 -7.76
C GLN A 102 11.22 -3.62 -7.12
N SER A 103 10.68 -2.42 -6.90
CA SER A 103 9.29 -2.24 -6.47
C SER A 103 8.32 -2.04 -7.64
N THR A 104 7.17 -2.71 -7.59
CA THR A 104 5.99 -2.40 -8.43
C THR A 104 4.71 -2.87 -7.74
N ARG A 105 3.63 -2.11 -7.90
CA ARG A 105 2.27 -2.47 -7.43
C ARG A 105 1.32 -2.85 -8.57
N ASP A 106 1.82 -2.90 -9.80
CA ASP A 106 1.01 -3.18 -10.98
C ASP A 106 0.94 -4.70 -11.23
N ASP A 107 -0.23 -5.29 -10.96
CA ASP A 107 -0.48 -6.72 -11.16
C ASP A 107 -0.25 -7.18 -12.60
N ALA A 108 -0.48 -6.34 -13.61
CA ALA A 108 -0.25 -6.69 -15.01
C ALA A 108 1.25 -6.75 -15.35
N VAL A 109 2.05 -5.86 -14.74
CA VAL A 109 3.51 -5.94 -14.81
C VAL A 109 4.01 -7.22 -14.15
N LEU A 110 3.51 -7.55 -12.96
CA LEU A 110 3.89 -8.77 -12.26
C LEU A 110 3.51 -10.03 -13.06
N ASP A 111 2.32 -10.08 -13.65
CA ASP A 111 1.85 -11.20 -14.50
C ASP A 111 2.76 -11.36 -15.73
N THR A 112 3.13 -10.24 -16.36
CA THR A 112 4.02 -10.22 -17.52
C THR A 112 5.41 -10.74 -17.17
N MET A 113 5.96 -10.33 -16.01
CA MET A 113 7.25 -10.81 -15.51
C MET A 113 7.23 -12.33 -15.31
N VAL A 114 6.27 -12.86 -14.56
CA VAL A 114 6.16 -14.30 -14.31
C VAL A 114 5.97 -15.10 -15.60
N LYS A 115 5.30 -14.55 -16.62
CA LYS A 115 5.13 -15.25 -17.90
C LYS A 115 6.39 -15.23 -18.77
N SER A 116 7.21 -14.19 -18.68
CA SER A 116 8.30 -13.93 -19.63
C SER A 116 9.69 -14.10 -19.02
N THR A 117 9.98 -13.34 -17.97
CA THR A 117 11.27 -13.30 -17.28
C THR A 117 11.00 -13.27 -15.77
N PRO A 118 10.69 -14.43 -15.15
CA PRO A 118 10.38 -14.48 -13.73
C PRO A 118 11.59 -14.02 -12.90
N PRO A 119 11.38 -13.22 -11.85
CA PRO A 119 12.44 -12.97 -10.88
C PRO A 119 12.70 -14.21 -10.02
N ASP A 120 13.84 -14.24 -9.33
CA ASP A 120 14.18 -15.33 -8.41
C ASP A 120 13.25 -15.36 -7.19
N VAL A 121 12.88 -14.17 -6.68
CA VAL A 121 11.93 -14.01 -5.57
C VAL A 121 10.89 -12.95 -5.92
N LEU A 122 9.62 -13.26 -5.69
CA LEU A 122 8.50 -12.37 -5.98
C LEU A 122 7.53 -12.28 -4.81
N PHE A 123 7.25 -11.06 -4.37
CA PHE A 123 6.24 -10.77 -3.37
C PHE A 123 4.94 -10.41 -4.08
N TRP A 124 3.89 -11.17 -3.83
CA TRP A 124 2.56 -10.94 -4.39
C TRP A 124 1.54 -10.71 -3.26
N PRO A 125 0.59 -9.75 -3.36
CA PRO A 125 -0.21 -9.37 -2.19
C PRO A 125 -1.40 -10.33 -1.94
N ASN A 126 -1.49 -11.41 -2.71
CA ASN A 126 -2.54 -12.42 -2.58
C ASN A 126 -2.03 -13.79 -3.08
N LEU A 127 -2.79 -14.85 -2.81
CA LEU A 127 -2.41 -16.24 -3.07
C LEU A 127 -2.80 -16.75 -4.47
N SER A 128 -3.54 -15.97 -5.26
CA SER A 128 -4.03 -16.40 -6.59
C SER A 128 -2.92 -16.88 -7.53
N PRO A 129 -1.73 -16.22 -7.60
CA PRO A 129 -0.63 -16.65 -8.46
C PRO A 129 -0.17 -18.08 -8.22
N MET A 130 -0.28 -18.58 -6.98
CA MET A 130 0.15 -19.94 -6.66
C MET A 130 -0.59 -21.00 -7.46
N LYS A 131 -1.84 -20.73 -7.84
CA LYS A 131 -2.65 -21.63 -8.67
C LYS A 131 -2.48 -21.36 -10.17
N LEU A 132 -2.04 -20.16 -10.55
CA LEU A 132 -1.93 -19.73 -11.95
C LEU A 132 -0.59 -20.11 -12.58
N TYR A 133 0.48 -20.21 -11.77
CA TYR A 133 1.85 -20.44 -12.26
C TYR A 133 2.50 -21.63 -11.56
N THR A 134 1.74 -22.70 -11.29
CA THR A 134 2.23 -23.90 -10.60
C THR A 134 3.46 -24.54 -11.27
N ASP A 135 3.60 -24.37 -12.59
CA ASP A 135 4.72 -24.85 -13.40
C ASP A 135 6.00 -24.01 -13.27
N LYS A 136 5.90 -22.82 -12.66
CA LYS A 136 7.01 -21.86 -12.50
C LYS A 136 7.48 -21.70 -11.06
N LEU A 137 6.77 -22.31 -10.11
CA LEU A 137 7.06 -22.17 -8.68
C LEU A 137 7.99 -23.29 -8.20
N MET A 138 8.96 -22.90 -7.37
CA MET A 138 9.86 -23.82 -6.71
C MET A 138 9.29 -24.24 -5.36
N ALA A 139 9.45 -25.52 -5.01
CA ALA A 139 9.11 -25.97 -3.66
C ALA A 139 10.14 -25.41 -2.68
N LEU A 140 9.69 -24.76 -1.60
CA LEU A 140 10.55 -24.12 -0.62
C LEU A 140 11.44 -25.13 0.13
N ASP A 141 11.02 -26.39 0.19
CA ASP A 141 11.83 -27.51 0.70
C ASP A 141 13.12 -27.74 -0.11
N THR A 142 13.19 -27.28 -1.38
CA THR A 142 14.39 -27.42 -2.22
C THR A 142 15.37 -26.26 -2.07
N VAL A 143 15.00 -25.20 -1.33
CA VAL A 143 15.84 -24.03 -1.06
C VAL A 143 16.10 -23.84 0.44
N SER A 144 16.04 -24.94 1.20
CA SER A 144 16.36 -24.97 2.63
C SER A 144 15.53 -24.01 3.48
N ALA A 145 14.30 -23.68 3.05
CA ALA A 145 13.40 -22.87 3.85
C ALA A 145 13.01 -23.62 5.14
N ASN A 146 13.18 -22.97 6.28
CA ASN A 146 12.89 -23.59 7.57
C ASN A 146 11.39 -23.47 7.93
N LYS A 147 10.69 -24.61 7.91
CA LYS A 147 9.27 -24.72 8.28
C LYS A 147 9.00 -24.36 9.74
N ASP A 148 9.96 -24.59 10.63
CA ASP A 148 9.80 -24.33 12.07
C ASP A 148 9.66 -22.83 12.38
N ASN A 149 9.99 -21.95 11.43
CA ASN A 149 9.76 -20.52 11.54
C ASN A 149 8.29 -20.12 11.36
N TYR A 150 7.43 -21.04 10.91
CA TYR A 150 6.05 -20.73 10.53
C TYR A 150 5.05 -21.65 11.25
N ALA A 151 3.93 -21.06 11.69
CA ALA A 151 2.78 -21.84 12.14
C ALA A 151 2.20 -22.67 10.99
N SER A 152 1.65 -23.85 11.30
CA SER A 152 1.17 -24.81 10.29
C SER A 152 0.17 -24.21 9.30
N PHE A 153 -0.72 -23.33 9.76
CA PHE A 153 -1.71 -22.71 8.88
C PHE A 153 -1.09 -21.83 7.78
N TRP A 154 0.06 -21.21 8.03
CA TRP A 154 0.79 -20.46 7.01
C TRP A 154 1.40 -21.37 5.96
N MET A 155 1.84 -22.56 6.38
CA MET A 155 2.36 -23.56 5.47
C MET A 155 1.24 -24.14 4.60
N ASP A 156 0.06 -24.39 5.19
CA ASP A 156 -1.13 -24.85 4.46
C ASP A 156 -1.57 -23.82 3.41
N MET A 157 -1.65 -22.54 3.78
CA MET A 157 -1.97 -21.44 2.85
C MET A 157 -0.91 -21.27 1.76
N GLY A 158 0.36 -21.52 2.10
CA GLY A 158 1.51 -21.46 1.21
C GLY A 158 1.72 -22.71 0.35
N SER A 159 0.78 -23.67 0.37
CA SER A 159 0.89 -24.93 -0.37
C SER A 159 -0.09 -25.03 -1.53
N VAL A 160 0.37 -25.59 -2.65
CA VAL A 160 -0.44 -25.92 -3.84
C VAL A 160 0.03 -27.26 -4.41
N ASP A 161 -0.90 -28.13 -4.83
CA ASP A 161 -0.61 -29.46 -5.37
C ASP A 161 0.34 -30.31 -4.49
N GLY A 162 0.21 -30.17 -3.17
CA GLY A 162 1.04 -30.88 -2.20
C GLY A 162 2.46 -30.33 -2.03
N LYS A 163 2.80 -29.21 -2.68
CA LYS A 163 4.10 -28.53 -2.56
C LYS A 163 3.94 -27.23 -1.78
N TRP A 164 4.80 -27.02 -0.78
CA TRP A 164 4.93 -25.74 -0.09
C TRP A 164 5.79 -24.81 -0.94
N VAL A 165 5.19 -23.72 -1.46
CA VAL A 165 5.81 -22.86 -2.50
C VAL A 165 5.82 -21.37 -2.13
N ALA A 166 5.13 -20.99 -1.06
CA ALA A 166 5.05 -19.60 -0.63
C ALA A 166 5.04 -19.48 0.89
N ILE A 167 5.53 -18.35 1.38
CA ILE A 167 5.52 -17.98 2.80
C ILE A 167 5.00 -16.54 2.95
N PRO A 168 4.28 -16.24 4.05
CA PRO A 168 3.99 -14.87 4.40
C PRO A 168 5.27 -14.18 4.89
N VAL A 169 5.64 -13.07 4.27
CA VAL A 169 6.72 -12.20 4.77
C VAL A 169 6.17 -11.12 5.70
N LYS A 170 4.92 -10.71 5.48
CA LYS A 170 4.17 -9.77 6.30
C LYS A 170 2.69 -10.13 6.25
N VAL A 171 2.00 -9.95 7.38
CA VAL A 171 0.57 -10.19 7.50
C VAL A 171 -0.02 -9.00 8.23
N ASP A 172 -0.98 -8.33 7.59
CA ASP A 172 -1.68 -7.20 8.15
C ASP A 172 -3.16 -7.55 8.36
N VAL A 173 -3.69 -7.17 9.51
CA VAL A 173 -5.14 -7.23 9.75
C VAL A 173 -5.80 -6.01 9.10
N LYS A 174 -6.74 -6.27 8.19
CA LYS A 174 -7.44 -5.23 7.43
C LYS A 174 -8.78 -4.82 8.04
N SER A 175 -9.46 -5.75 8.72
CA SER A 175 -10.77 -5.55 9.33
C SER A 175 -10.70 -4.82 10.68
N ILE A 176 -10.06 -3.66 10.70
CA ILE A 176 -9.91 -2.81 11.89
C ILE A 176 -10.36 -1.37 11.58
N ILE A 177 -11.07 -0.78 12.53
CA ILE A 177 -11.49 0.62 12.48
C ILE A 177 -10.56 1.41 13.41
N TRP A 178 -9.76 2.29 12.81
CA TRP A 178 -8.92 3.21 13.56
C TRP A 178 -9.73 4.42 14.02
N TYR A 179 -9.51 4.86 15.25
CA TYR A 179 -10.12 6.07 15.80
C TYR A 179 -9.09 6.89 16.60
N SER A 180 -9.37 8.17 16.84
CA SER A 180 -8.56 9.03 17.70
C SER A 180 -9.17 9.07 19.12
N PRO A 181 -8.49 8.51 20.14
CA PRO A 181 -8.98 8.56 21.52
C PRO A 181 -9.18 9.99 22.03
N THR A 182 -8.30 10.92 21.64
CA THR A 182 -8.41 12.35 21.99
C THR A 182 -9.68 12.97 21.43
N GLN A 183 -10.03 12.68 20.17
CA GLN A 183 -11.27 13.19 19.57
C GLN A 183 -12.50 12.55 20.21
N PHE A 184 -12.47 11.25 20.49
CA PHE A 184 -13.59 10.57 21.17
C PHE A 184 -13.85 11.16 22.55
N ALA A 185 -12.80 11.44 23.33
CA ALA A 185 -12.93 12.11 24.63
C ALA A 185 -13.49 13.53 24.49
N ALA A 186 -13.03 14.31 23.51
CA ALA A 186 -13.47 15.68 23.29
C ALA A 186 -14.96 15.78 22.90
N PHE A 187 -15.46 14.82 22.10
CA PHE A 187 -16.85 14.80 21.64
C PHE A 187 -17.77 13.89 22.47
N GLY A 188 -17.24 13.23 23.50
CA GLY A 188 -18.02 12.34 24.37
C GLY A 188 -18.48 11.04 23.69
N TYR A 189 -17.73 10.55 22.71
CA TYR A 189 -18.01 9.29 22.01
C TYR A 189 -17.48 8.09 22.78
N GLN A 190 -18.14 6.94 22.62
CA GLN A 190 -17.71 5.66 23.16
C GLN A 190 -17.34 4.72 22.01
N VAL A 191 -16.38 3.82 22.25
CA VAL A 191 -16.00 2.81 21.25
C VAL A 191 -17.15 1.82 21.10
N PRO A 192 -17.70 1.63 19.89
CA PRO A 192 -18.79 0.70 19.67
C PRO A 192 -18.28 -0.74 19.75
N THR A 193 -19.10 -1.64 20.29
CA THR A 193 -18.82 -3.07 20.44
C THR A 193 -19.63 -3.94 19.50
N THR A 194 -20.65 -3.37 18.87
CA THR A 194 -21.51 -4.02 17.87
C THR A 194 -21.63 -3.17 16.61
N PHE A 195 -22.07 -3.79 15.52
CA PHE A 195 -22.31 -3.08 14.26
C PHE A 195 -23.44 -2.05 14.38
N ASP A 196 -24.48 -2.35 15.16
CA ASP A 196 -25.59 -1.41 15.42
C ASP A 196 -25.14 -0.20 16.25
N GLU A 197 -24.27 -0.42 17.25
CA GLU A 197 -23.64 0.66 18.01
C GLU A 197 -22.74 1.52 17.12
N LEU A 198 -22.01 0.90 16.18
CA LEU A 198 -21.20 1.62 15.20
C LEU A 198 -22.08 2.50 14.30
N ASN A 199 -23.19 1.98 13.78
CA ASN A 199 -24.14 2.75 12.96
C ASN A 199 -24.72 3.92 13.74
N THR A 200 -25.14 3.68 14.99
CA THR A 200 -25.64 4.72 15.89
C THR A 200 -24.59 5.82 16.13
N LEU A 201 -23.33 5.42 16.33
CA LEU A 201 -22.22 6.36 16.51
C LEU A 201 -21.99 7.20 15.24
N VAL A 202 -22.03 6.58 14.05
CA VAL A 202 -21.88 7.26 12.77
C VAL A 202 -22.98 8.31 12.58
N GLU A 203 -24.25 7.96 12.84
CA GLU A 203 -25.38 8.90 12.78
C GLU A 203 -25.21 10.07 13.76
N LYS A 204 -24.77 9.77 14.98
CA LYS A 204 -24.48 10.80 15.99
C LYS A 204 -23.37 11.76 15.52
N MET A 205 -22.28 11.24 14.96
CA MET A 205 -21.19 12.06 14.44
C MET A 205 -21.68 13.01 13.33
N VAL A 206 -22.55 12.53 12.43
CA VAL A 206 -23.16 13.37 11.39
C VAL A 206 -24.06 14.45 11.99
N ALA A 207 -24.89 14.10 12.97
CA ALA A 207 -25.77 15.06 13.64
C ALA A 207 -24.99 16.14 14.41
N ASP A 208 -23.82 15.79 14.95
CA ASP A 208 -22.89 16.71 15.61
C ASP A 208 -22.10 17.58 14.59
N GLY A 209 -22.27 17.37 13.28
CA GLY A 209 -21.58 18.10 12.21
C GLY A 209 -20.16 17.59 11.88
N ASN A 210 -19.81 16.40 12.35
CA ASN A 210 -18.50 15.78 12.17
C ASN A 210 -18.47 14.81 10.98
N VAL A 211 -17.26 14.52 10.47
CA VAL A 211 -17.03 13.50 9.45
C VAL A 211 -16.70 12.16 10.14
N PRO A 212 -17.57 11.14 10.05
CA PRO A 212 -17.37 9.87 10.76
C PRO A 212 -16.28 8.98 10.14
N TRP A 213 -16.08 9.07 8.82
CA TRP A 213 -15.16 8.22 8.07
C TRP A 213 -14.16 9.06 7.27
N SER A 214 -12.88 8.79 7.47
CA SER A 214 -11.80 9.26 6.59
C SER A 214 -11.32 8.06 5.77
N MET A 215 -11.64 8.05 4.47
CA MET A 215 -11.33 6.93 3.58
C MET A 215 -10.79 7.43 2.24
N GLY A 216 -9.62 6.92 1.86
CA GLY A 216 -9.03 7.14 0.54
C GLY A 216 -9.31 5.97 -0.38
N PHE A 217 -10.29 6.11 -1.28
CA PHE A 217 -10.57 5.09 -2.30
C PHE A 217 -9.78 5.28 -3.59
N ASN A 218 -9.26 6.49 -3.80
CA ASN A 218 -8.50 6.79 -4.99
C ASN A 218 -7.02 6.37 -4.82
N ASN A 219 -6.46 5.65 -5.78
CA ASN A 219 -5.04 5.28 -5.82
C ASN A 219 -4.27 5.90 -7.02
N GLY A 220 -4.92 6.74 -7.82
CA GLY A 220 -4.32 7.46 -8.95
C GLY A 220 -3.98 6.60 -10.18
N GLY A 221 -4.45 5.35 -10.25
CA GLY A 221 -4.12 4.40 -11.32
C GLY A 221 -5.34 3.78 -12.01
N ALA A 222 -5.09 2.86 -12.95
CA ALA A 222 -6.15 2.15 -13.69
C ALA A 222 -6.96 1.16 -12.81
N ALA A 223 -6.40 0.76 -11.66
CA ALA A 223 -7.04 -0.08 -10.65
C ALA A 223 -7.62 0.77 -9.50
N ASP A 224 -8.29 1.88 -9.81
CA ASP A 224 -8.84 2.79 -8.81
C ASP A 224 -9.95 2.12 -7.96
N GLY A 225 -10.10 2.50 -6.69
CA GLY A 225 -11.18 2.02 -5.83
C GLY A 225 -10.95 0.68 -5.13
N TRP A 226 -9.86 -0.05 -5.40
CA TRP A 226 -9.60 -1.36 -4.76
C TRP A 226 -9.54 -1.26 -3.22
N THR A 227 -9.06 -0.15 -2.66
CA THR A 227 -8.98 0.06 -1.21
C THR A 227 -10.35 0.09 -0.54
N GLY A 228 -11.42 0.36 -1.30
CA GLY A 228 -12.80 0.28 -0.80
C GLY A 228 -13.36 -1.15 -0.74
N THR A 229 -12.70 -2.12 -1.40
CA THR A 229 -13.20 -3.50 -1.42
C THR A 229 -13.17 -4.14 -0.04
N ASP A 230 -12.13 -3.88 0.75
CA ASP A 230 -11.99 -4.38 2.11
C ASP A 230 -13.16 -3.88 2.99
N PHE A 231 -13.49 -2.58 2.91
CA PHE A 231 -14.61 -1.98 3.66
C PHE A 231 -15.96 -2.63 3.33
N VAL A 232 -16.24 -2.88 2.03
CA VAL A 232 -17.47 -3.54 1.60
C VAL A 232 -17.51 -5.00 2.06
N GLN A 233 -16.38 -5.72 1.95
CA GLN A 233 -16.28 -7.11 2.39
C GLN A 233 -16.50 -7.25 3.91
N ASP A 234 -15.94 -6.36 4.71
CA ASP A 234 -16.11 -6.35 6.16
C ASP A 234 -17.57 -6.13 6.56
N ILE A 235 -18.28 -5.19 5.91
CA ILE A 235 -19.72 -4.99 6.15
C ILE A 235 -20.51 -6.25 5.78
N LEU A 236 -20.22 -6.88 4.64
CA LEU A 236 -20.89 -8.12 4.22
C LEU A 236 -20.63 -9.29 5.18
N LEU A 237 -19.48 -9.31 5.85
CA LEU A 237 -19.15 -10.34 6.84
C LEU A 237 -19.80 -10.03 8.20
N ALA A 238 -19.86 -8.76 8.59
CA ALA A 238 -20.45 -8.31 9.85
C ALA A 238 -21.99 -8.36 9.87
N THR A 239 -22.64 -8.40 8.70
CA THR A 239 -24.11 -8.38 8.55
C THR A 239 -24.72 -9.73 8.18
N LYS A 240 -23.93 -10.81 8.22
CA LYS A 240 -24.41 -12.20 8.09
C LYS A 240 -24.75 -12.79 9.44
#